data_AF-A0A4V2S8L7-F1
#
_entry.id   AF-A0A4V2S8L7-F1
#
_cell.length_a   1.000
_cell.length_b   1.000
_cell.length_c   1.000
_cell.angle_alpha   90.00
_cell.angle_beta   90.00
_cell.angle_gamma   90.00
#
_symmetry.space_group_name_H-M   'P 1'
#
loop_
_entity.id
_entity.type
_entity.pdbx_description
1 polymer ?
#
loop_
_entity_poly.entity_id
_entity_poly.type
_entity_poly.pdbx_seq_one_letter_code
_entity_poly.pdbx_strand_id
1 'polypeptide(L)'
;MKPSRYNFFFDFPEEPEKIVAYNSRTGALALMEKKNHDKYKNYVEKGISIDDSKLIEDLKKGQFLIDDNIDELQLLRFNLWRSRFNDKNLGLTIAPTLGCNFACVYCYEKDNQKDVFMSEEVQDKIVKYIKQRIKYLQSVNITECKYYLVWRGTFISF
;
A
#
# COMPACT_ATOMS: atom_id res chain seq x y z
N MET A 1 4.42 -17.83 22.95
CA MET A 1 4.45 -17.44 21.54
C MET A 1 3.32 -18.18 20.86
N LYS A 2 2.72 -17.57 19.84
CA LYS A 2 1.59 -18.15 19.11
C LYS A 2 1.79 -17.95 17.61
N PRO A 3 1.19 -18.80 16.75
CA PRO A 3 1.15 -18.56 15.32
C PRO A 3 0.34 -17.31 15.00
N SER A 4 0.79 -16.53 14.01
CA SER A 4 -0.01 -15.45 13.43
C SER A 4 -1.23 -16.03 12.71
N ARG A 5 -2.37 -15.33 12.82
CA ARG A 5 -3.61 -15.66 12.10
C ARG A 5 -3.54 -15.45 10.59
N TYR A 6 -2.46 -14.81 10.13
CA TYR A 6 -2.27 -14.36 8.75
C TYR A 6 -1.19 -15.15 8.00
N ASN A 7 -0.82 -16.32 8.52
CA ASN A 7 0.15 -17.21 7.88
C ASN A 7 -0.51 -18.07 6.81
N PHE A 8 0.13 -18.14 5.64
CA PHE A 8 -0.21 -19.00 4.53
C PHE A 8 1.03 -19.78 4.10
N PHE A 9 0.84 -21.06 3.82
CA PHE A 9 1.91 -21.96 3.39
C PHE A 9 1.48 -22.62 2.08
N PHE A 10 2.38 -22.62 1.10
CA PHE A 10 2.15 -23.19 -0.22
C PHE A 10 3.33 -24.07 -0.61
N ASP A 11 3.06 -25.22 -1.23
CA ASP A 11 4.11 -26.04 -1.80
C ASP A 11 4.81 -25.29 -2.93
N PHE A 12 6.13 -25.49 -3.07
CA PHE A 12 6.90 -24.89 -4.15
C PHE A 12 7.11 -25.92 -5.27
N PRO A 13 6.45 -25.78 -6.44
CA PRO A 13 6.44 -26.85 -7.45
C PRO A 13 7.82 -27.19 -8.02
N GLU A 14 8.72 -26.21 -8.06
CA GLU A 14 10.05 -26.34 -8.64
C GLU A 14 11.02 -27.09 -7.71
N GLU A 15 10.82 -27.02 -6.39
CA GLU A 15 11.62 -27.74 -5.39
C GLU A 15 10.70 -28.37 -4.33
N PRO A 16 10.36 -29.67 -4.46
CA PRO A 16 9.38 -30.35 -3.59
C PRO A 16 9.73 -30.38 -2.09
N GLU A 17 11.00 -30.17 -1.75
CA GLU A 17 11.49 -30.06 -0.38
C GLU A 17 11.36 -28.64 0.20
N LYS A 18 10.77 -27.70 -0.56
CA LYS A 18 10.59 -26.32 -0.13
C LYS A 18 9.11 -25.91 -0.11
N ILE A 19 8.82 -25.00 0.79
CA ILE A 19 7.51 -24.40 1.04
C ILE A 19 7.66 -22.89 1.03
N VAL A 20 6.73 -22.22 0.37
CA VAL A 20 6.59 -20.77 0.41
C VAL A 20 5.76 -20.41 1.64
N ALA A 21 6.36 -19.70 2.58
CA ALA A 21 5.70 -19.13 3.75
C ALA A 21 5.40 -17.65 3.48
N TYR A 22 4.13 -17.27 3.61
CA TYR A 22 3.66 -15.91 3.40
C TYR A 22 2.84 -15.42 4.60
N ASN A 23 3.17 -14.25 5.14
CA ASN A 23 2.37 -13.58 6.16
C ASN A 23 1.63 -12.39 5.52
N SER A 24 0.30 -12.46 5.43
CA SER A 24 -0.47 -11.42 4.74
C SER A 24 -0.63 -10.12 5.52
N ARG A 25 -0.30 -10.11 6.82
CA ARG A 25 -0.34 -8.89 7.64
C ARG A 25 0.90 -8.03 7.45
N THR A 26 2.08 -8.65 7.37
CA THR A 26 3.36 -7.95 7.21
C THR A 26 3.86 -7.91 5.78
N GLY A 27 3.34 -8.77 4.90
CA GLY A 27 3.89 -9.01 3.58
C GLY A 27 5.18 -9.82 3.61
N ALA A 28 5.55 -10.43 4.75
CA ALA A 28 6.74 -11.26 4.84
C ALA A 28 6.61 -12.48 3.93
N LEU A 29 7.63 -12.74 3.13
CA LEU A 29 7.72 -13.86 2.21
C LEU A 29 9.05 -14.58 2.47
N ALA A 30 8.98 -15.90 2.68
CA ALA A 30 10.15 -16.73 2.93
C ALA A 30 10.03 -18.07 2.19
N LEU A 31 11.17 -18.55 1.69
CA LEU A 31 11.28 -19.91 1.19
C LEU A 31 11.87 -20.77 2.30
N MET A 32 11.12 -21.79 2.72
CA MET A 32 11.40 -22.61 3.89
C MET A 32 11.57 -24.07 3.49
N GLU A 33 12.56 -24.74 4.05
CA GLU A 33 12.70 -26.19 3.92
C GLU A 33 11.51 -26.91 4.57
N LYS A 34 11.00 -27.98 3.96
CA LYS A 34 9.85 -28.75 4.42
C LYS A 34 10.03 -29.28 5.85
N LYS A 35 11.25 -29.74 6.18
CA LYS A 35 11.64 -30.12 7.55
C LYS A 35 11.42 -29.01 8.58
N ASN A 36 11.65 -27.75 8.21
CA ASN A 36 11.47 -26.60 9.11
C ASN A 36 9.98 -26.25 9.24
N HIS A 37 9.23 -26.38 8.16
CA HIS A 37 7.77 -26.26 8.19
C HIS A 37 7.14 -27.36 9.05
N ASP A 38 7.64 -28.60 9.00
CA ASP A 38 7.17 -29.70 9.85
C ASP A 38 7.43 -29.42 11.34
N LYS A 39 8.59 -28.83 11.68
CA LYS A 39 8.86 -28.35 13.05
C LYS A 39 7.86 -27.27 13.47
N TYR A 40 7.59 -26.29 12.61
CA TYR A 40 6.58 -25.26 12.86
C TYR A 40 5.17 -25.86 13.05
N LYS A 41 4.76 -26.80 12.20
CA LYS A 41 3.45 -27.46 12.28
C LYS A 41 3.31 -28.27 13.56
N ASN A 42 4.32 -29.03 13.93
CA ASN A 42 4.35 -29.77 15.20
C ASN A 42 4.28 -28.84 16.42
N TYR A 43 4.92 -27.68 16.35
CA TYR A 43 4.79 -26.65 17.40
C TYR A 43 3.35 -26.13 17.51
N VAL A 44 2.74 -25.77 16.38
CA VAL A 44 1.38 -25.19 16.36
C VAL A 44 0.30 -26.20 16.76
N GLU A 45 0.36 -27.42 16.25
CA GLU A 45 -0.70 -28.42 16.44
C GLU A 45 -0.52 -29.24 17.73
N LYS A 46 0.73 -29.54 18.10
CA LYS A 46 1.05 -30.48 19.19
C LYS A 46 1.77 -29.81 20.37
N GLY A 47 2.14 -28.54 20.27
CA GLY A 47 2.89 -27.82 21.30
C GLY A 47 4.34 -28.30 21.46
N ILE A 48 4.89 -29.03 20.49
CA ILE A 48 6.27 -29.53 20.55
C ILE A 48 7.22 -28.35 20.33
N SER A 49 8.12 -28.10 21.29
CA SER A 49 9.09 -27.00 21.19
C SER A 49 9.99 -27.15 19.97
N ILE A 50 10.23 -26.04 19.28
CA ILE A 50 11.21 -25.97 18.20
C ILE A 50 12.62 -25.95 18.82
N ASP A 51 13.46 -26.89 18.45
CA ASP A 51 14.83 -27.10 18.96
C ASP A 51 15.89 -26.28 18.22
N ASP A 52 15.48 -25.45 17.28
CA ASP A 52 16.33 -24.61 16.43
C ASP A 52 16.10 -23.13 16.73
N SER A 53 17.04 -22.51 17.44
CA SER A 53 16.95 -21.10 17.83
C SER A 53 16.97 -20.15 16.64
N LYS A 54 17.70 -20.50 15.57
CA LYS A 54 17.77 -19.68 14.35
C LYS A 54 16.44 -19.71 13.62
N LEU A 55 15.83 -20.88 13.51
CA LEU A 55 14.48 -21.01 12.93
C LEU A 55 13.46 -20.18 13.71
N ILE A 56 13.51 -20.18 15.06
CA ILE A 56 12.62 -19.35 15.88
C ILE A 56 12.83 -17.86 15.58
N GLU A 57 14.08 -17.42 15.50
CA GLU A 57 14.41 -16.01 15.20
C GLU A 57 13.89 -15.61 13.81
N ASP A 58 14.10 -16.44 12.80
CA ASP A 58 13.63 -16.21 11.43
C ASP A 58 12.09 -16.16 11.37
N LEU A 59 11.41 -17.08 12.07
CA LEU A 59 9.95 -17.10 12.19
C LEU A 59 9.40 -15.86 12.89
N LYS A 60 10.08 -15.37 13.93
CA LYS A 60 9.72 -14.11 14.62
C LYS A 60 9.95 -12.89 13.73
N LYS A 61 11.08 -12.86 13.02
CA LYS A 61 11.43 -11.78 12.10
C LYS A 61 10.39 -11.63 10.99
N GLY A 62 9.95 -12.75 10.42
CA GLY A 62 8.84 -12.78 9.45
C GLY A 62 7.45 -12.59 10.07
N GLN A 63 7.36 -12.53 11.40
CA GLN A 63 6.10 -12.49 12.18
C GLN A 63 5.17 -13.69 11.91
N PHE A 64 5.74 -14.82 11.49
CA PHE A 64 5.05 -16.10 11.45
C PHE A 64 4.73 -16.61 12.86
N LEU A 65 5.66 -16.37 13.80
CA LEU A 65 5.42 -16.50 15.23
C LEU A 65 5.42 -15.12 15.88
N ILE A 66 4.46 -14.90 16.77
CA ILE A 66 4.29 -13.65 17.51
C ILE A 66 4.18 -13.93 19.01
N ASP A 67 4.36 -12.90 19.82
CA ASP A 67 4.18 -13.00 21.27
C ASP A 67 2.69 -13.14 21.62
N ASP A 68 2.41 -13.82 22.74
CA ASP A 68 1.04 -14.20 23.11
C ASP A 68 0.16 -12.98 23.41
N ASN A 69 0.78 -11.91 23.91
CA ASN A 69 0.15 -10.64 24.26
C ASN A 69 -0.20 -9.76 23.03
N ILE A 70 0.25 -10.12 21.83
CA ILE A 70 -0.04 -9.34 20.63
C ILE A 70 -1.45 -9.69 20.12
N ASP A 71 -2.35 -8.70 20.13
CA ASP A 71 -3.62 -8.77 19.41
C ASP A 71 -3.45 -8.17 18.00
N GLU A 72 -3.32 -9.05 17.01
CA GLU A 72 -3.11 -8.65 15.63
C GLU A 72 -4.26 -7.82 15.05
N LEU A 73 -5.51 -8.10 15.47
CA LEU A 73 -6.69 -7.38 14.97
C LEU A 73 -6.71 -5.96 15.53
N GLN A 74 -6.35 -5.78 16.80
CA GLN A 74 -6.25 -4.46 17.40
C GLN A 74 -5.09 -3.65 16.80
N LEU A 75 -3.96 -4.29 16.53
CA LEU A 75 -2.84 -3.63 15.84
C LEU A 75 -3.25 -3.14 14.44
N LEU A 76 -3.97 -3.98 13.68
CA LEU A 76 -4.51 -3.61 12.37
C LEU A 76 -5.48 -2.42 12.46
N ARG A 77 -6.42 -2.47 13.41
CA ARG A 77 -7.37 -1.36 13.65
C ARG A 77 -6.62 -0.09 14.01
N PHE A 78 -5.67 -0.16 14.93
CA PHE A 78 -4.85 0.98 15.33
C PHE A 78 -4.14 1.61 14.13
N ASN A 79 -3.48 0.81 13.30
CA ASN A 79 -2.79 1.30 12.11
C ASN A 79 -3.75 1.94 11.10
N LEU A 80 -4.94 1.35 10.90
CA LEU A 80 -5.99 1.93 10.05
C LEU A 80 -6.45 3.30 10.56
N TRP A 81 -6.75 3.41 11.85
CA TRP A 81 -7.20 4.66 12.47
C TRP A 81 -6.10 5.71 12.44
N ARG A 82 -4.86 5.32 12.75
CA ARG A 82 -3.69 6.19 12.67
C ARG A 82 -3.51 6.74 11.26
N SER A 83 -3.67 5.92 10.22
CA SER A 83 -3.56 6.35 8.83
C SER A 83 -4.72 7.27 8.43
N ARG A 84 -5.96 6.88 8.75
CA ARG A 84 -7.19 7.61 8.39
C ARG A 84 -7.26 9.00 9.02
N PHE A 85 -6.86 9.12 10.27
CA PHE A 85 -6.93 10.37 11.04
C PHE A 85 -5.57 11.08 11.12
N ASN A 86 -4.61 10.69 10.28
CA ASN A 86 -3.35 11.42 10.19
C ASN A 86 -3.59 12.77 9.51
N ASP A 87 -3.56 13.84 10.29
CA ASP A 87 -3.73 15.22 9.85
C ASP A 87 -2.40 15.92 9.53
N LYS A 88 -1.26 15.22 9.71
CA LYS A 88 0.07 15.78 9.49
C LYS A 88 0.54 15.75 8.05
N ASN A 89 -0.12 15.00 7.18
CA ASN A 89 0.26 14.89 5.76
C ASN A 89 -0.90 15.38 4.90
N LEU A 90 -0.62 16.26 3.95
CA LEU A 90 -1.61 16.72 2.97
C LEU A 90 -1.25 16.20 1.59
N GLY A 91 -2.10 15.35 1.03
CA GLY A 91 -2.07 14.97 -0.38
C GLY A 91 -3.13 15.76 -1.14
N LEU A 92 -2.74 16.46 -2.21
CA LEU A 92 -3.65 17.20 -3.06
C LEU A 92 -3.40 16.83 -4.53
N THR A 93 -4.40 16.23 -5.16
CA THR A 93 -4.43 16.05 -6.62
C THR A 93 -5.26 17.17 -7.22
N ILE A 94 -4.64 18.00 -8.06
CA ILE A 94 -5.28 19.14 -8.73
C ILE A 94 -5.53 18.76 -10.18
N ALA A 95 -6.78 18.87 -10.63
CA ALA A 95 -7.16 18.83 -12.04
C ALA A 95 -7.50 20.25 -12.49
N PRO A 96 -6.56 20.99 -13.12
CA PRO A 96 -6.79 22.37 -13.53
C PRO A 96 -7.81 22.51 -14.66
N THR A 97 -8.16 21.41 -15.33
CA THR A 97 -9.13 21.37 -16.42
C THR A 97 -9.73 19.96 -16.53
N LEU A 98 -10.98 19.88 -16.97
CA LEU A 98 -11.63 18.62 -17.39
C LEU A 98 -11.54 18.40 -18.91
N GLY A 99 -10.85 19.29 -19.61
CA GLY A 99 -10.59 19.15 -21.03
C GLY A 99 -9.50 18.10 -21.27
N CYS A 100 -9.77 17.19 -22.19
CA CYS A 100 -8.86 16.12 -22.58
C CYS A 100 -9.04 15.87 -24.07
N ASN A 101 -7.94 15.78 -24.81
CA ASN A 101 -7.96 15.50 -26.25
C ASN A 101 -7.94 13.98 -26.58
N PHE A 102 -8.14 13.12 -25.58
CA PHE A 102 -8.17 11.67 -25.73
C PHE A 102 -9.56 11.11 -25.40
N ALA A 103 -10.01 10.13 -26.19
CA ALA A 103 -11.27 9.40 -26.00
C ALA A 103 -11.01 8.00 -25.42
N CYS A 104 -10.25 7.92 -24.33
CA CYS A 104 -9.87 6.63 -23.74
C CYS A 104 -11.09 5.83 -23.27
N VAL A 105 -11.24 4.59 -23.75
CA VAL A 105 -12.39 3.71 -23.45
C VAL A 105 -12.57 3.39 -21.96
N TYR A 106 -11.49 3.50 -21.18
CA TYR A 106 -11.45 3.25 -19.73
C TYR A 106 -11.54 4.53 -18.89
N CYS A 107 -11.74 5.70 -19.51
CA CYS A 107 -11.77 6.97 -18.78
C CYS A 107 -13.08 7.13 -18.00
N TYR A 108 -12.98 7.33 -16.68
CA TYR A 108 -14.15 7.62 -15.83
C TYR A 108 -14.75 9.01 -16.11
N GLU A 109 -13.98 9.92 -16.71
CA GLU A 109 -14.41 11.27 -17.06
C GLU A 109 -15.00 11.36 -18.46
N LYS A 110 -15.06 10.25 -19.23
CA LYS A 110 -15.48 10.26 -20.65
C LYS A 110 -16.81 10.99 -20.89
N ASP A 111 -17.78 10.81 -20.00
CA ASP A 111 -19.13 11.39 -20.12
C ASP A 111 -19.20 12.83 -19.56
N ASN A 112 -18.09 13.30 -18.97
CA ASN A 112 -17.94 14.61 -18.32
C ASN A 112 -16.77 15.42 -18.89
N GLN A 113 -16.20 15.02 -20.04
CA GLN A 113 -15.16 15.79 -20.72
C GLN A 113 -15.75 17.13 -21.16
N LYS A 114 -15.26 18.21 -20.56
CA LYS A 114 -15.70 19.58 -20.84
C LYS A 114 -14.48 20.45 -20.91
N ASP A 115 -14.46 21.35 -21.89
CA ASP A 115 -13.40 22.35 -22.00
C ASP A 115 -13.60 23.46 -20.96
N VAL A 116 -13.40 23.09 -19.69
CA VAL A 116 -13.58 23.95 -18.52
C VAL A 116 -12.27 24.00 -17.77
N PHE A 117 -11.80 25.21 -17.52
CA PHE A 117 -10.58 25.49 -16.78
C PHE A 117 -10.92 25.98 -15.37
N MET A 118 -10.08 25.62 -14.42
CA MET A 118 -10.15 26.07 -13.04
C MET A 118 -9.96 27.58 -12.98
N SER A 119 -10.94 28.30 -12.44
CA SER A 119 -10.87 29.75 -12.30
C SER A 119 -9.76 30.19 -11.34
N GLU A 120 -9.23 31.40 -11.52
CA GLU A 120 -8.24 32.00 -10.63
C GLU A 120 -8.75 32.06 -9.18
N GLU A 121 -10.04 32.35 -8.98
CA GLU A 121 -10.66 32.35 -7.64
C GLU A 121 -10.50 31.01 -6.91
N VAL A 122 -10.66 29.89 -7.63
CA VAL A 122 -10.48 28.54 -7.06
C VAL A 122 -9.00 28.28 -6.79
N GLN A 123 -8.11 28.69 -7.69
CA GLN A 123 -6.66 28.57 -7.51
C GLN A 123 -6.21 29.33 -6.24
N ASP A 124 -6.68 30.56 -6.04
CA ASP A 124 -6.39 31.37 -4.86
C ASP A 124 -6.92 30.74 -3.57
N LYS A 125 -8.14 30.17 -3.61
CA LYS A 125 -8.73 29.44 -2.49
C LYS A 125 -7.91 28.21 -2.12
N ILE A 126 -7.39 27.46 -3.10
CA ILE A 126 -6.49 26.32 -2.87
C ILE A 126 -5.20 26.78 -2.21
N VAL A 127 -4.56 27.85 -2.73
CA VAL A 127 -3.33 28.40 -2.14
C VAL A 127 -3.57 28.86 -0.69
N LYS A 128 -4.68 29.56 -0.43
CA LYS A 128 -5.06 29.99 0.92
C LYS A 128 -5.26 28.80 1.86
N TYR A 129 -5.95 27.76 1.41
CA TYR A 129 -6.17 26.53 2.17
C TYR A 129 -4.85 25.85 2.55
N ILE A 130 -3.91 25.72 1.61
CA ILE A 130 -2.58 25.14 1.87
C ILE A 130 -1.82 25.99 2.89
N LYS A 131 -1.78 27.33 2.71
CA LYS A 131 -1.09 28.25 3.64
C LYS A 131 -1.62 28.18 5.07
N GLN A 132 -2.93 27.94 5.25
CA GLN A 132 -3.53 27.80 6.58
C GLN A 132 -3.09 26.50 7.28
N ARG A 133 -2.86 25.43 6.53
CA ARG A 133 -2.53 24.12 7.08
C ARG A 133 -1.03 23.85 7.22
N ILE A 134 -0.21 24.42 6.35
CA ILE A 134 1.23 24.11 6.24
C ILE A 134 2.00 24.23 7.57
N LYS A 135 1.55 25.08 8.50
CA LYS A 135 2.15 25.26 9.83
C LYS A 135 2.11 24.00 10.72
N TYR A 136 1.14 23.12 10.48
CA TYR A 136 0.92 21.91 11.29
C TYR A 136 1.23 20.62 10.51
N LEU A 137 1.59 20.75 9.22
CA LEU A 137 1.90 19.63 8.35
C LEU A 137 3.39 19.27 8.46
N GLN A 138 3.66 17.97 8.44
CA GLN A 138 5.00 17.41 8.28
C GLN A 138 5.37 17.25 6.80
N SER A 139 4.39 16.98 5.94
CA SER A 139 4.62 16.86 4.50
C SER A 139 3.42 17.33 3.67
N VAL A 140 3.72 17.83 2.47
CA VAL A 140 2.75 18.23 1.46
C VAL A 140 3.13 17.57 0.14
N ASN A 141 2.22 16.81 -0.44
CA ASN A 141 2.37 16.18 -1.76
C ASN A 141 1.32 16.76 -2.69
N ILE A 142 1.75 17.43 -3.75
CA ILE A 142 0.86 18.00 -4.77
C ILE A 142 1.11 17.26 -6.07
N THR A 143 0.05 16.73 -6.65
CA THR A 143 0.08 16.07 -7.96
C THR A 143 -0.85 16.83 -8.90
N GLU A 144 -0.37 17.15 -10.09
CA GLU A 144 -1.17 17.80 -11.11
C GLU A 144 -1.58 16.77 -12.17
N CYS A 145 -2.89 16.67 -12.42
CA CYS A 145 -3.41 15.89 -13.53
C CYS A 145 -3.43 16.77 -14.79
N LYS A 146 -2.41 16.63 -15.65
CA LYS A 146 -2.38 17.27 -16.97
C LYS A 146 -2.91 16.32 -18.03
N TYR A 147 -4.03 16.68 -18.64
CA TYR A 147 -4.63 15.95 -19.77
C TYR A 147 -4.45 16.67 -21.13
N TYR A 148 -3.86 17.87 -21.14
CA TYR A 148 -3.48 18.57 -22.36
C TYR A 148 -1.99 18.38 -22.66
N LEU A 149 -1.68 17.50 -23.62
CA LEU A 149 -0.45 17.63 -24.40
C LEU A 149 -0.72 18.69 -25.47
N VAL A 150 -0.29 19.93 -25.21
CA VAL A 150 -0.31 20.97 -26.23
C VAL A 150 0.73 20.61 -27.29
N TRP A 151 0.33 19.93 -28.37
CA TRP A 151 1.11 19.87 -29.59
C TRP A 151 0.95 21.23 -30.29
N ARG A 152 1.75 22.22 -29.87
CA ARG A 152 1.92 23.49 -30.60
C ARG A 152 2.72 23.24 -31.88
N GLY A 153 2.15 22.45 -32.79
CA GLY A 153 2.61 22.36 -34.16
C GLY A 153 1.72 23.21 -35.03
N THR A 154 2.16 24.42 -35.32
CA THR A 154 1.59 25.23 -36.39
C THR A 154 1.82 24.48 -37.71
N PHE A 155 0.84 23.71 -38.18
CA PHE A 155 0.85 23.22 -39.56
C PHE A 155 0.46 24.38 -40.45
N ILE A 156 1.48 25.08 -40.97
CA ILE A 156 1.34 25.95 -42.14
C ILE A 156 1.42 25.01 -43.35
N SER A 157 0.29 24.78 -44.01
CA SER A 157 0.26 24.19 -45.35
C SER A 157 0.59 25.28 -46.37
N PHE A 158 1.59 25.04 -47.22
CA PHE A 158 1.75 25.76 -48.49
C PHE A 158 0.66 25.34 -49.48
#